data_AF-A0A350QUG6-F1
#
_entry.id   AF-A0A350QUG6-F1
#
_cell.length_a   1.000
_cell.length_b   1.000
_cell.length_c   1.000
_cell.angle_alpha   90.00
_cell.angle_beta   90.00
_cell.angle_gamma   90.00
#
_symmetry.space_group_name_H-M   'P 1'
#
loop_
_entity.id
_entity.type
_entity.pdbx_description
1 polymer ?
#
loop_
_entity_poly.entity_id
_entity_poly.type
_entity_poly.pdbx_seq_one_letter_code
_entity_poly.pdbx_strand_id
1 'polypeptide(L)'
;FWCIVENIAVPDMVKRRGPEKNWGIVEGKARRIANLTDDSEKPVGEWNSMRIECVGDEVKVWVNGDLVNHGFDCTAKKGKLAIQAEGSEVEFRKFELTPINLLGE
;
A
#
# COMPACT_ATOMS: atom_id res chain seq x y z
N PHE A 1 2.55 -4.24 -0.85
CA PHE A 1 1.19 -3.80 -0.47
C PHE A 1 0.47 -4.78 0.44
N TRP A 2 -0.23 -4.28 1.46
CA TRP A 2 -1.02 -5.07 2.41
C TRP A 2 -2.04 -4.15 3.09
N CYS A 3 -3.27 -4.62 3.31
CA CYS A 3 -4.24 -3.98 4.19
C CYS A 3 -4.35 -4.81 5.48
N ILE A 4 -4.09 -4.19 6.63
CA ILE A 4 -3.92 -4.91 7.91
C ILE A 4 -5.22 -5.61 8.28
N VAL A 5 -5.17 -6.95 8.38
CA VAL A 5 -6.31 -7.83 8.77
C VAL A 5 -7.50 -7.77 7.78
N GLU A 6 -7.35 -7.05 6.68
CA GLU A 6 -8.37 -6.86 5.65
C GLU A 6 -7.93 -7.51 4.33
N ASN A 7 -8.87 -7.68 3.41
CA ASN A 7 -8.56 -8.14 2.06
C ASN A 7 -8.55 -6.97 1.08
N ILE A 8 -7.70 -7.08 0.07
CA ILE A 8 -7.62 -6.14 -1.04
C ILE A 8 -7.16 -6.91 -2.28
N ALA A 9 -7.78 -6.62 -3.42
CA ALA A 9 -7.46 -7.21 -4.70
C ALA A 9 -6.54 -6.29 -5.50
N VAL A 10 -5.77 -6.89 -6.40
CA VAL A 10 -4.98 -6.19 -7.43
C VAL A 10 -5.08 -7.01 -8.73
N PRO A 11 -4.73 -6.44 -9.90
CA PRO A 11 -4.57 -7.24 -11.11
C PRO A 11 -3.50 -8.33 -10.92
N ASP A 12 -3.68 -9.49 -11.56
CA ASP A 12 -2.76 -10.62 -11.53
C ASP A 12 -2.43 -11.15 -10.12
N MET A 13 -3.44 -11.29 -9.25
CA MET A 13 -3.28 -11.74 -7.86
C MET A 13 -2.40 -12.98 -7.69
N VAL A 14 -2.57 -14.01 -8.53
CA VAL A 14 -1.76 -15.24 -8.42
C VAL A 14 -0.28 -14.96 -8.69
N LYS A 15 0.03 -14.09 -9.65
CA LYS A 15 1.41 -13.67 -9.94
C LYS A 15 1.97 -12.81 -8.80
N ARG A 16 1.16 -11.92 -8.23
CA ARG A 16 1.61 -10.93 -7.24
C ARG A 16 1.55 -11.38 -5.78
N ARG A 17 0.79 -12.43 -5.48
CA ARG A 17 0.54 -12.95 -4.11
C ARG A 17 0.81 -14.46 -3.99
N GLY A 18 1.11 -15.14 -5.10
CA GLY A 18 1.32 -16.58 -5.15
C GLY A 18 0.02 -17.39 -5.20
N PRO A 19 0.07 -18.72 -5.00
CA PRO A 19 -1.09 -19.61 -5.10
C PRO A 19 -2.21 -19.26 -4.10
N GLU A 20 -3.46 -19.28 -4.56
CA GLU A 20 -4.63 -18.85 -3.78
C GLU A 20 -4.81 -19.59 -2.46
N LYS A 21 -4.53 -20.90 -2.41
CA LYS A 21 -4.57 -21.71 -1.18
C LYS A 21 -3.69 -21.17 -0.03
N ASN A 22 -2.69 -20.35 -0.38
CA ASN A 22 -1.76 -19.76 0.57
C ASN A 22 -2.18 -18.35 1.01
N TRP A 23 -3.21 -17.74 0.41
CA TRP A 23 -3.65 -16.41 0.79
C TRP A 23 -4.29 -16.42 2.19
N GLY A 24 -4.19 -15.28 2.87
CA GLY A 24 -4.75 -15.10 4.19
C GLY A 24 -4.17 -13.88 4.91
N ILE A 25 -4.68 -13.64 6.11
CA ILE A 25 -4.37 -12.47 6.94
C ILE A 25 -3.55 -12.81 8.19
N VAL A 26 -3.31 -14.10 8.45
CA VAL A 26 -2.58 -14.61 9.61
C VAL A 26 -1.12 -14.94 9.28
N GLU A 27 -0.31 -15.14 10.31
CA GLU A 27 1.06 -15.64 10.17
C GLU A 27 1.12 -16.96 9.38
N GLY A 28 2.16 -17.13 8.56
CA GLY A 28 2.31 -18.29 7.67
C GLY A 28 1.47 -18.24 6.38
N LYS A 29 0.60 -17.25 6.21
CA LYS A 29 -0.12 -17.00 4.94
C LYS A 29 0.53 -15.88 4.13
N ALA A 30 0.26 -15.88 2.82
CA ALA A 30 0.68 -14.84 1.89
C ALA A 30 -0.12 -13.56 2.15
N ARG A 31 0.35 -12.75 3.11
CA ARG A 31 -0.24 -11.45 3.48
C ARG A 31 0.16 -10.32 2.53
N ARG A 32 1.40 -10.38 2.01
CA ARG A 32 1.98 -9.36 1.13
C ARG A 32 1.60 -9.60 -0.32
N ILE A 33 1.22 -8.53 -1.01
CA ILE A 33 1.12 -8.43 -2.46
C ILE A 33 2.36 -7.67 -2.95
N ALA A 34 3.09 -8.24 -3.92
CA ALA A 34 4.27 -7.63 -4.53
C ALA A 34 3.90 -6.32 -5.25
N ASN A 35 4.83 -5.36 -5.33
CA ASN A 35 4.60 -4.05 -5.96
C ASN A 35 4.60 -4.16 -7.50
N LEU A 36 4.22 -3.09 -8.19
CA LEU A 36 4.26 -2.99 -9.65
C LEU A 36 5.67 -2.66 -10.17
N THR A 37 6.46 -2.00 -9.35
CA THR A 37 7.80 -1.51 -9.67
C THR A 37 8.81 -2.07 -8.68
N ASP A 38 10.05 -2.13 -9.15
CA ASP A 38 11.25 -2.31 -8.34
C ASP A 38 11.99 -0.96 -8.27
N ASP A 39 12.76 -0.73 -7.21
CA ASP A 39 13.67 0.43 -7.06
C ASP A 39 13.04 1.83 -7.07
N SER A 40 11.76 1.98 -6.73
CA SER A 40 11.11 3.30 -6.58
C SER A 40 11.61 4.11 -5.37
N GLU A 41 12.39 3.50 -4.47
CA GLU A 41 12.91 4.12 -3.26
C GLU A 41 14.34 4.64 -3.48
N LYS A 42 14.65 5.79 -2.89
CA LYS A 42 16.01 6.32 -2.83
C LYS A 42 16.84 5.60 -1.75
N PRO A 43 18.18 5.72 -1.81
CA PRO A 43 19.07 5.15 -0.79
C PRO A 43 18.76 5.62 0.63
N VAL A 44 19.21 4.81 1.60
CA VAL A 44 19.09 5.13 3.04
C VAL A 44 19.71 6.50 3.35
N GLY A 45 18.98 7.32 4.11
CA GLY A 45 19.37 8.69 4.45
C GLY A 45 18.78 9.77 3.53
N GLU A 46 18.17 9.38 2.41
CA GLU A 46 17.48 10.30 1.52
C GLU A 46 15.96 10.33 1.75
N TRP A 47 15.35 11.48 1.46
CA TRP A 47 13.91 11.65 1.56
C TRP A 47 13.18 11.02 0.36
N ASN A 48 12.31 10.07 0.68
CA ASN A 48 11.27 9.57 -0.22
C ASN A 48 9.99 10.41 -0.07
N SER A 49 9.26 10.59 -1.17
CA SER A 49 7.92 11.18 -1.16
C SER A 49 6.88 10.11 -1.44
N MET A 50 5.81 10.08 -0.66
CA MET A 50 4.71 9.15 -0.86
C MET A 50 3.41 9.91 -1.05
N ARG A 51 2.64 9.52 -2.08
CA ARG A 51 1.26 9.95 -2.27
C ARG A 51 0.38 8.72 -2.12
N ILE A 52 -0.69 8.83 -1.34
CA ILE A 52 -1.68 7.77 -1.18
C ILE A 52 -3.05 8.39 -1.45
N GLU A 53 -3.81 7.76 -2.33
CA GLU A 53 -5.20 8.12 -2.59
C GLU A 53 -6.10 6.96 -2.19
N CYS A 54 -7.12 7.26 -1.40
CA CYS A 54 -8.12 6.30 -0.95
C CYS A 54 -9.51 6.83 -1.31
N VAL A 55 -10.25 6.12 -2.16
CA VAL A 55 -11.61 6.49 -2.55
C VAL A 55 -12.46 5.21 -2.62
N GLY A 56 -13.53 5.16 -1.84
CA GLY A 56 -14.38 3.97 -1.75
C GLY A 56 -13.64 2.77 -1.16
N ASP A 57 -13.51 1.71 -1.95
CA ASP A 57 -12.75 0.48 -1.66
C ASP A 57 -11.44 0.39 -2.47
N GLU A 58 -11.01 1.50 -3.06
CA GLU A 58 -9.77 1.57 -3.84
C GLU A 58 -8.69 2.35 -3.10
N VAL A 59 -7.45 1.90 -3.30
CA VAL A 59 -6.24 2.54 -2.78
C VAL A 59 -5.17 2.56 -3.86
N LYS A 60 -4.67 3.75 -4.19
CA LYS A 60 -3.47 3.94 -5.03
C LYS A 60 -2.33 4.48 -4.19
N VAL A 61 -1.13 3.97 -4.41
CA VAL A 61 0.10 4.35 -3.71
C VAL A 61 1.18 4.67 -4.73
N TRP A 62 1.77 5.85 -4.57
CA TRP A 62 2.95 6.28 -5.33
C TRP A 62 4.12 6.52 -4.40
N VAL A 63 5.32 6.14 -4.85
CA VAL A 63 6.59 6.45 -4.19
C VAL A 63 7.46 7.18 -5.20
N ASN A 64 7.93 8.38 -4.85
CA ASN A 64 8.72 9.26 -5.71
C ASN A 64 8.14 9.53 -7.11
N GLY A 65 6.82 9.44 -7.26
CA GLY A 65 6.11 9.62 -8.52
C GLY A 65 5.73 8.32 -9.23
N ASP A 66 6.35 7.20 -8.89
CA ASP A 66 6.04 5.89 -9.48
C ASP A 66 4.80 5.29 -8.83
N LEU A 67 3.85 4.82 -9.63
CA LEU A 67 2.69 4.07 -9.14
C LEU A 67 3.14 2.66 -8.71
N VAL A 68 3.42 2.49 -7.42
CA VAL A 68 3.92 1.22 -6.88
C VAL A 68 2.78 0.22 -6.64
N ASN A 69 1.57 0.72 -6.33
CA ASN A 69 0.39 -0.13 -6.12
C ASN A 69 -0.93 0.57 -6.46
N HIS A 70 -1.84 -0.21 -7.02
CA HIS A 70 -3.26 0.11 -7.10
C HIS A 70 -4.03 -1.16 -6.71
N GLY A 71 -4.82 -1.05 -5.65
CA GLY A 71 -5.72 -2.10 -5.19
C GLY A 71 -7.16 -1.64 -5.15
N PHE A 72 -8.06 -2.61 -5.31
CA PHE A 72 -9.51 -2.44 -5.34
C PHE A 72 -10.18 -3.57 -4.55
N ASP A 73 -11.50 -3.53 -4.41
CA ASP A 73 -12.29 -4.48 -3.59
C ASP A 73 -11.73 -4.62 -2.16
N CYS A 74 -11.25 -3.51 -1.59
CA CYS A 74 -10.86 -3.46 -0.19
C CYS A 74 -12.08 -3.71 0.70
N THR A 75 -11.95 -4.63 1.65
CA THR A 75 -13.03 -4.90 2.62
C THR A 75 -13.22 -3.74 3.60
N ALA A 76 -12.19 -2.93 3.83
CA ALA A 76 -12.26 -1.70 4.62
C ALA A 76 -12.44 -0.45 3.73
N LYS A 77 -13.47 0.35 4.05
CA LYS A 77 -13.81 1.61 3.33
C LYS A 77 -13.65 2.88 4.18
N LYS A 78 -13.35 2.74 5.47
CA LYS A 78 -13.13 3.84 6.42
C LYS A 78 -12.30 3.35 7.61
N GLY A 79 -11.56 4.25 8.23
CA GLY A 79 -10.73 3.90 9.39
C GLY A 79 -9.96 5.08 9.96
N LYS A 80 -9.00 4.77 10.82
CA LYS A 80 -8.01 5.73 11.31
C LYS A 80 -6.75 5.64 10.45
N LEU A 81 -6.07 6.76 10.29
CA LEU A 81 -4.74 6.81 9.71
C LEU A 81 -3.72 6.71 10.84
N ALA A 82 -2.70 5.90 10.63
CA ALA A 82 -1.59 5.73 11.56
C ALA A 82 -0.28 5.69 10.78
N ILE A 83 0.78 6.19 11.42
CA ILE A 83 2.14 6.07 10.94
C ILE A 83 2.81 5.02 11.80
N GLN A 84 3.45 4.04 11.17
CA GLN A 84 4.12 2.94 11.84
C GLN A 84 5.61 2.95 11.49
N ALA A 85 6.44 2.69 12.50
CA ALA A 85 7.86 2.35 12.34
C ALA A 85 8.10 1.04 13.11
N GLU A 86 8.86 0.12 12.51
CA GLU A 86 9.18 -1.18 13.11
C GLU A 86 10.69 -1.44 12.98
N GLY A 87 11.35 -1.74 14.12
CA GLY A 87 12.73 -2.23 14.17
C GLY A 87 13.86 -1.21 13.95
N SER A 88 13.63 -0.09 13.26
CA SER A 88 14.65 0.94 13.01
C SER A 88 14.07 2.35 13.13
N GLU A 89 14.95 3.32 13.33
CA GLU A 89 14.58 4.73 13.35
C GLU A 89 14.07 5.17 11.97
N VAL A 90 12.98 5.94 11.96
CA VAL A 90 12.36 6.48 10.74
C VAL A 90 11.95 7.92 11.02
N GLU A 91 12.29 8.82 10.10
CA GLU A 91 11.89 10.22 10.15
C GLU A 91 10.73 10.49 9.19
N PHE A 92 9.75 11.25 9.65
CA PHE A 92 8.60 11.68 8.85
C PHE A 92 8.50 13.20 8.85
N ARG A 93 8.16 13.79 7.70
CA ARG A 93 7.87 15.22 7.60
C ARG A 93 6.79 15.50 6.55
N LYS A 94 6.14 16.66 6.66
CA LYS A 94 5.11 17.15 5.74
C LYS A 94 3.96 16.16 5.56
N PHE A 95 3.24 15.90 6.65
CA PHE A 95 2.03 15.09 6.61
C PHE A 95 0.83 15.96 6.27
N GLU A 96 0.34 15.83 5.04
CA GLU A 96 -0.77 16.62 4.50
C GLU A 96 -1.93 15.69 4.15
N LEU A 97 -3.14 16.07 4.57
CA LEU A 97 -4.36 15.34 4.28
C LEU A 97 -5.31 16.25 3.51
N THR A 98 -5.71 15.82 2.33
CA THR A 98 -6.66 16.53 1.48
C THR A 98 -7.84 15.61 1.21
N PRO A 99 -9.08 16.01 1.54
CA PRO A 99 -10.26 15.26 1.14
C PRO A 99 -10.37 15.19 -0.39
N ILE A 100 -10.62 14.00 -0.91
CA ILE A 100 -10.81 13.73 -2.34
C ILE A 100 -12.05 12.87 -2.53
N ASN A 101 -12.72 13.01 -3.68
CA ASN A 101 -13.91 12.22 -4.04
C ASN A 101 -13.71 11.37 -5.30
N LEU A 102 -12.57 11.52 -5.97
CA LEU A 102 -12.19 10.81 -7.19
C LEU A 102 -10.70 10.46 -7.09
N LEU A 103 -10.32 9.31 -7.64
CA LEU A 103 -8.91 8.97 -7.82
C LEU A 103 -8.31 9.84 -8.93
N GLY A 104 -7.07 10.28 -8.75
CA GLY A 104 -6.29 10.88 -9.82
C GLY A 104 -5.92 9.86 -10.89
N GLU A 105 -5.48 10.35 -12.04
CA GLU A 105 -4.88 9.53 -13.09
C GLU A 105 -3.60 8.84 -12.59
#